data_AF-A0A931NU50-F1
#
_entry.id   AF-A0A931NU50-F1
#
_cell.length_a   1.000
_cell.length_b   1.000
_cell.length_c   1.000
_cell.angle_alpha   90.00
_cell.angle_beta   90.00
_cell.angle_gamma   90.00
#
_symmetry.space_group_name_H-M   'P 1'
#
loop_
_entity.id
_entity.type
_entity.pdbx_description
1 polymer ?
#
loop_
_entity_poly.entity_id
_entity_poly.type
_entity_poly.pdbx_seq_one_letter_code
_entity_poly.pdbx_strand_id
1 'polypeptide(L)'
;MSLRTEDQVRDYAKLVLGFDEAEENVDQGTGQITTFNQLGFKGYSDKPDGWYLPKNMNDVAIILETKSEERDISKQIFIDELMKNIDIISSKYKKTVGILYNGKEIAIYKNKELIRVANKLQHKQYYIDLFKENYIDKNKIFTLTKRINDLLHFKFGIKNLYHRMIFTASALVVERFGGNLEAIKDNGYEPFRNKIYDTLAKSLQDHRKQNLKIDILLEVYSEIKMNIVENQDDINTFIDCIIEIAESINSDNWNG
;
A
#
# COMPACT_ATOMS: atom_id res chain seq x y z
N MET A 1 -25.92 -28.42 -18.98
CA MET A 1 -25.70 -26.97 -18.84
C MET A 1 -24.62 -26.57 -19.83
N SER A 2 -24.81 -25.45 -20.55
CA SER A 2 -23.74 -24.88 -21.38
C SER A 2 -22.63 -24.37 -20.47
N LEU A 3 -21.37 -24.58 -20.86
CA LEU A 3 -20.22 -23.99 -20.16
C LEU A 3 -20.25 -22.47 -20.32
N ARG A 4 -19.85 -21.73 -19.28
CA ARG A 4 -19.79 -20.26 -19.32
C ARG A 4 -18.64 -19.79 -20.22
N THR A 5 -18.91 -18.77 -21.03
CA THR A 5 -17.89 -18.05 -21.79
C THR A 5 -17.01 -17.20 -20.86
N GLU A 6 -15.87 -16.73 -21.35
CA GLU A 6 -14.97 -15.85 -20.59
C GLU A 6 -15.67 -14.57 -20.12
N ASP A 7 -16.48 -13.95 -20.99
CA ASP A 7 -17.29 -12.78 -20.64
C ASP A 7 -18.25 -13.06 -19.47
N GLN A 8 -18.95 -14.21 -19.51
CA GLN A 8 -19.86 -14.61 -18.43
C GLN A 8 -19.13 -14.91 -17.12
N VAL A 9 -17.92 -15.48 -17.20
CA VAL A 9 -17.06 -15.72 -16.03
C VAL A 9 -16.60 -14.38 -15.43
N ARG A 10 -16.22 -13.43 -16.27
CA ARG A 10 -15.77 -12.10 -15.88
C ARG A 10 -16.87 -11.25 -15.27
N ASP A 11 -18.06 -11.22 -15.86
CA ASP A 11 -19.22 -10.52 -15.30
C ASP A 11 -19.63 -11.08 -13.94
N TYR A 12 -19.54 -12.41 -13.77
CA TYR A 12 -19.74 -13.03 -12.48
C TYR A 12 -18.64 -12.65 -11.48
N ALA A 13 -17.37 -12.68 -11.91
CA ALA A 13 -16.24 -12.32 -11.06
C ALA A 13 -16.30 -10.87 -10.59
N LYS A 14 -16.70 -9.94 -11.47
CA LYS A 14 -16.93 -8.53 -11.15
C LYS A 14 -17.80 -8.35 -9.91
N LEU A 15 -18.96 -9.01 -9.90
CA LEU A 15 -19.94 -8.92 -8.81
C LEU A 15 -19.44 -9.57 -7.53
N VAL A 16 -18.81 -10.75 -7.63
CA VAL A 16 -18.32 -11.47 -6.45
C VAL A 16 -17.15 -10.75 -5.79
N LEU A 17 -16.23 -10.21 -6.59
CA LEU A 17 -15.08 -9.44 -6.12
C LEU A 17 -15.48 -8.05 -5.62
N GLY A 18 -16.65 -7.54 -6.01
CA GLY A 18 -17.10 -6.18 -5.72
C GLY A 18 -16.33 -5.12 -6.51
N PHE A 19 -15.84 -5.44 -7.71
CA PHE A 19 -15.10 -4.49 -8.56
C PHE A 19 -16.01 -3.43 -9.20
N ASP A 20 -17.32 -3.54 -9.02
CA ASP A 20 -18.34 -2.60 -9.48
C ASP A 20 -18.83 -1.64 -8.40
N GLU A 21 -18.37 -1.81 -7.16
CA GLU A 21 -18.72 -0.94 -6.05
C GLU A 21 -18.09 0.45 -6.22
N ALA A 22 -18.74 1.49 -5.68
CA ALA A 22 -18.17 2.83 -5.69
C ALA A 22 -17.38 3.04 -4.39
N GLU A 23 -16.06 3.21 -4.51
CA GLU A 23 -15.16 3.40 -3.37
C GLU A 23 -14.31 4.65 -3.53
N GLU A 24 -14.21 5.42 -2.44
CA GLU A 24 -13.37 6.61 -2.44
C GLU A 24 -11.90 6.19 -2.47
N ASN A 25 -11.10 6.91 -3.26
CA ASN A 25 -9.65 6.69 -3.37
C ASN A 25 -9.22 5.32 -3.91
N VAL A 26 -10.08 4.67 -4.69
CA VAL A 26 -9.77 3.43 -5.42
C VAL A 26 -10.17 3.58 -6.88
N ASP A 27 -9.35 3.08 -7.80
CA ASP A 27 -9.72 2.79 -9.18
C ASP A 27 -9.95 1.28 -9.31
N GLN A 28 -11.20 0.86 -9.52
CA GLN A 28 -11.56 -0.55 -9.65
C GLN A 28 -12.53 -0.76 -10.80
N GLY A 29 -12.47 -1.95 -11.40
CA GLY A 29 -13.32 -2.28 -12.52
C GLY A 29 -12.97 -3.61 -13.17
N THR A 30 -13.74 -3.92 -14.21
CA THR A 30 -13.51 -5.05 -15.12
C THR A 30 -13.71 -4.58 -16.55
N GLY A 31 -12.98 -5.16 -17.49
CA GLY A 31 -13.08 -4.76 -18.90
C GLY A 31 -11.96 -5.33 -19.75
N GLN A 32 -12.12 -5.22 -21.07
CA GLN A 32 -11.12 -5.65 -22.07
C GLN A 32 -10.67 -4.49 -22.97
N ILE A 33 -11.08 -3.27 -22.64
CA ILE A 33 -10.77 -2.06 -23.42
C ILE A 33 -9.78 -1.20 -22.65
N THR A 34 -9.91 -1.14 -21.32
CA THR A 34 -9.03 -0.37 -20.45
C THR A 34 -7.62 -0.95 -20.45
N THR A 35 -6.66 -0.11 -20.81
CA THR A 35 -5.24 -0.45 -20.81
C THR A 35 -4.58 -0.05 -19.50
N PHE A 36 -3.48 -0.70 -19.14
CA PHE A 36 -2.64 -0.28 -18.02
C PHE A 36 -2.17 1.18 -18.14
N ASN A 37 -1.93 1.68 -19.35
CA ASN A 37 -1.63 3.09 -19.59
C ASN A 37 -2.75 4.03 -19.10
N GLN A 38 -4.02 3.66 -19.33
CA GLN A 38 -5.18 4.41 -18.83
C GLN A 38 -5.33 4.30 -17.30
N LEU A 39 -4.93 3.16 -16.71
CA LEU A 39 -4.81 2.95 -15.26
C LEU A 39 -3.56 3.62 -14.65
N GLY A 40 -2.86 4.44 -15.43
CA GLY A 40 -1.73 5.26 -14.97
C GLY A 40 -0.36 4.57 -15.04
N PHE A 41 -0.25 3.36 -15.58
CA PHE A 41 1.04 2.68 -15.81
C PHE A 41 1.55 2.99 -17.22
N LYS A 42 2.28 4.11 -17.32
CA LYS A 42 2.76 4.63 -18.61
C LYS A 42 3.63 3.62 -19.34
N GLY A 43 3.36 3.43 -20.64
CA GLY A 43 4.14 2.55 -21.50
C GLY A 43 3.59 1.13 -21.66
N TYR A 44 2.53 0.76 -20.95
CA TYR A 44 1.91 -0.57 -21.03
C TYR A 44 0.57 -0.53 -21.75
N SER A 45 0.49 -1.19 -22.91
CA SER A 45 -0.75 -1.32 -23.71
C SER A 45 -1.57 -2.57 -23.38
N ASP A 46 -1.06 -3.41 -22.50
CA ASP A 46 -1.72 -4.60 -21.97
C ASP A 46 -3.04 -4.22 -21.27
N LYS A 47 -3.99 -5.15 -21.30
CA LYS A 47 -5.36 -4.95 -20.80
C LYS A 47 -5.70 -6.07 -19.81
N PRO A 48 -5.84 -5.77 -18.52
CA PRO A 48 -6.28 -6.77 -17.55
C PRO A 48 -7.80 -6.97 -17.64
N ASP A 49 -8.28 -8.16 -17.30
CA ASP A 49 -9.72 -8.44 -17.26
C ASP A 49 -10.43 -7.75 -16.09
N GLY A 50 -9.71 -7.51 -14.99
CA GLY A 50 -10.19 -6.74 -13.85
C GLY A 50 -9.08 -6.21 -12.97
N TRP A 51 -9.37 -5.15 -12.22
CA TRP A 51 -8.41 -4.45 -11.38
C TRP A 51 -9.06 -3.86 -10.14
N TYR A 52 -8.27 -3.79 -9.07
CA TYR A 52 -8.50 -3.01 -7.86
C TYR A 52 -7.19 -2.29 -7.54
N LEU A 53 -7.18 -0.97 -7.70
CA LEU A 53 -5.98 -0.13 -7.63
C LEU A 53 -6.23 1.04 -6.66
N PRO A 54 -5.88 0.88 -5.38
CA PRO A 54 -5.95 1.97 -4.40
C PRO A 54 -5.04 3.14 -4.78
N LYS A 55 -5.46 4.38 -4.53
CA LYS A 55 -4.57 5.54 -4.73
C LYS A 55 -3.30 5.49 -3.87
N ASN A 56 -3.36 4.84 -2.70
CA ASN A 56 -2.23 4.63 -1.82
C ASN A 56 -1.45 3.37 -2.25
N MET A 57 -0.20 3.55 -2.67
CA MET A 57 0.64 2.48 -3.23
C MET A 57 1.12 1.46 -2.18
N ASN A 58 0.93 1.76 -0.89
CA ASN A 58 1.23 0.86 0.22
C ASN A 58 0.08 -0.13 0.54
N ASP A 59 -1.10 0.12 -0.04
CA ASP A 59 -2.25 -0.78 0.06
C ASP A 59 -2.16 -1.91 -0.97
N VAL A 60 -3.03 -2.91 -0.82
CA VAL A 60 -3.02 -4.10 -1.66
C VAL A 60 -3.66 -3.80 -3.00
N ALA A 61 -2.92 -3.97 -4.09
CA ALA A 61 -3.47 -3.97 -5.45
C ALA A 61 -3.86 -5.39 -5.87
N ILE A 62 -4.99 -5.52 -6.57
CA ILE A 62 -5.48 -6.81 -7.09
C ILE A 62 -5.63 -6.70 -8.60
N ILE A 63 -5.18 -7.74 -9.31
CA ILE A 63 -5.41 -7.90 -10.74
C ILE A 63 -6.09 -9.24 -11.00
N LEU A 64 -7.07 -9.22 -11.89
CA LEU A 64 -7.87 -10.37 -12.29
C LEU A 64 -7.58 -10.72 -13.75
N GLU A 65 -7.39 -12.01 -13.99
CA GLU A 65 -7.32 -12.65 -15.30
C GLU A 65 -8.39 -13.75 -15.34
N THR A 66 -9.23 -13.73 -16.37
CA THR A 66 -10.33 -14.68 -16.51
C THR A 66 -10.18 -15.55 -17.75
N LYS A 67 -10.70 -16.77 -17.70
CA LYS A 67 -10.80 -17.66 -18.87
C LYS A 67 -12.19 -18.30 -18.93
N SER A 68 -12.57 -18.87 -20.07
CA SER A 68 -13.80 -19.65 -20.18
C SER A 68 -13.74 -20.96 -19.38
N GLU A 69 -14.89 -21.50 -18.96
CA GLU A 69 -14.99 -22.70 -18.11
C GLU A 69 -14.45 -24.01 -18.71
N GLU A 70 -14.19 -24.00 -20.02
CA GLU A 70 -13.57 -25.11 -20.76
C GLU A 70 -12.03 -25.07 -20.70
N ARG A 71 -11.45 -23.92 -20.36
CA ARG A 71 -10.00 -23.72 -20.32
C ARG A 71 -9.47 -24.15 -18.96
N ASP A 72 -8.45 -24.99 -19.01
CA ASP A 72 -7.62 -25.35 -17.86
C ASP A 72 -6.67 -24.20 -17.53
N ILE A 73 -6.87 -23.59 -16.34
CA ILE A 73 -6.09 -22.44 -15.87
C ILE A 73 -4.71 -22.81 -15.36
N SER A 74 -4.40 -24.10 -15.21
CA SER A 74 -3.05 -24.55 -14.84
C SER A 74 -2.04 -24.43 -15.99
N LYS A 75 -2.51 -24.10 -17.21
CA LYS A 75 -1.64 -23.91 -18.36
C LYS A 75 -0.73 -22.71 -18.18
N GLN A 76 0.57 -22.94 -18.43
CA GLN A 76 1.62 -21.93 -18.25
C GLN A 76 1.33 -20.62 -19.00
N ILE A 77 0.73 -20.66 -20.19
CA ILE A 77 0.38 -19.45 -20.96
C ILE A 77 -0.53 -18.49 -20.19
N PHE A 78 -1.49 -18.99 -19.40
CA PHE A 78 -2.40 -18.15 -18.62
C PHE A 78 -1.74 -17.65 -17.34
N ILE A 79 -0.85 -18.46 -16.76
CA ILE A 79 -0.02 -18.05 -15.63
C ILE A 79 0.92 -16.94 -16.07
N ASP A 80 1.60 -17.06 -17.21
CA ASP A 80 2.52 -16.06 -17.74
C ASP A 80 1.82 -14.73 -18.05
N GLU A 81 0.60 -14.79 -18.60
CA GLU A 81 -0.25 -13.62 -18.83
C GLU A 81 -0.57 -12.89 -17.52
N LEU A 82 -1.01 -13.63 -16.49
CA LEU A 82 -1.24 -13.04 -15.17
C LEU A 82 0.07 -12.51 -14.55
N MET A 83 1.19 -13.23 -14.66
CA MET A 83 2.49 -12.80 -14.12
C MET A 83 2.96 -11.49 -14.75
N LYS A 84 2.78 -11.33 -16.07
CA LYS A 84 3.05 -10.07 -16.76
C LYS A 84 2.21 -8.94 -16.19
N ASN A 85 0.92 -9.19 -15.96
CA ASN A 85 0.03 -8.18 -15.36
C ASN A 85 0.46 -7.83 -13.92
N ILE A 86 0.90 -8.83 -13.13
CA ILE A 86 1.48 -8.61 -11.79
C ILE A 86 2.77 -7.78 -11.89
N ASP A 87 3.67 -8.05 -12.84
CA ASP A 87 4.90 -7.27 -13.05
C ASP A 87 4.61 -5.79 -13.28
N ILE A 88 3.59 -5.50 -14.09
CA ILE A 88 3.18 -4.13 -14.39
C ILE A 88 2.71 -3.43 -13.11
N ILE A 89 1.80 -4.03 -12.34
CA ILE A 89 1.29 -3.40 -11.12
C ILE A 89 2.36 -3.31 -10.02
N SER A 90 3.28 -4.27 -9.96
CA SER A 90 4.42 -4.27 -9.02
C SER A 90 5.41 -3.13 -9.27
N SER A 91 5.34 -2.42 -10.41
CA SER A 91 6.12 -1.19 -10.62
C SER A 91 5.72 -0.04 -9.67
N LYS A 92 4.52 -0.11 -9.07
CA LYS A 92 4.02 0.89 -8.13
C LYS A 92 3.67 0.31 -6.76
N TYR A 93 3.05 -0.86 -6.73
CA TYR A 93 2.52 -1.46 -5.50
C TYR A 93 3.48 -2.51 -4.94
N LYS A 94 3.84 -2.37 -3.65
CA LYS A 94 4.65 -3.37 -2.94
C LYS A 94 3.85 -4.65 -2.60
N LYS A 95 2.53 -4.55 -2.52
CA LYS A 95 1.61 -5.65 -2.17
C LYS A 95 0.67 -5.93 -3.33
N THR A 96 0.83 -7.09 -3.98
CA THR A 96 0.05 -7.46 -5.16
C THR A 96 -0.63 -8.81 -4.98
N VAL A 97 -1.87 -8.90 -5.47
CA VAL A 97 -2.62 -10.16 -5.62
C VAL A 97 -2.97 -10.34 -7.08
N GLY A 98 -2.58 -11.47 -7.66
CA GLY A 98 -3.08 -11.95 -8.95
C GLY A 98 -4.14 -13.02 -8.75
N ILE A 99 -5.26 -12.89 -9.47
CA ILE A 99 -6.36 -13.86 -9.45
C ILE A 99 -6.51 -14.41 -10.86
N LEU A 100 -6.34 -15.73 -11.03
CA LEU A 100 -6.67 -16.44 -12.25
C LEU A 100 -7.93 -17.27 -12.02
N TYR A 101 -8.98 -17.06 -12.83
CA TYR A 101 -10.30 -17.66 -12.58
C TYR A 101 -11.00 -18.08 -13.88
N ASN A 102 -11.50 -19.32 -13.95
CA ASN A 102 -12.27 -19.80 -15.10
C ASN A 102 -13.76 -20.07 -14.81
N GLY A 103 -14.28 -19.62 -13.67
CA GLY A 103 -15.64 -19.95 -13.26
C GLY A 103 -15.74 -21.15 -12.30
N LYS A 104 -14.79 -22.09 -12.35
CA LYS A 104 -14.79 -23.32 -11.53
C LYS A 104 -13.60 -23.39 -10.59
N GLU A 105 -12.42 -23.11 -11.13
CA GLU A 105 -11.14 -23.17 -10.46
C GLU A 105 -10.59 -21.77 -10.28
N ILE A 106 -9.79 -21.60 -9.24
CA ILE A 106 -9.15 -20.34 -8.89
C ILE A 106 -7.70 -20.59 -8.50
N ALA A 107 -6.79 -19.77 -9.00
CA ALA A 107 -5.41 -19.72 -8.55
C ALA A 107 -5.09 -18.29 -8.09
N ILE A 108 -4.55 -18.16 -6.88
CA ILE A 108 -4.22 -16.88 -6.27
C ILE A 108 -2.71 -16.76 -6.09
N TYR A 109 -2.16 -15.66 -6.58
CA TYR A 109 -0.74 -15.34 -6.46
C TYR A 109 -0.58 -14.12 -5.57
N LYS A 110 0.04 -14.30 -4.40
CA LYS A 110 0.40 -13.21 -3.49
C LYS A 110 1.85 -12.83 -3.76
N ASN A 111 2.13 -11.61 -4.23
CA ASN A 111 3.47 -11.19 -4.64
C ASN A 111 4.17 -12.20 -5.57
N LYS A 112 3.44 -12.72 -6.58
CA LYS A 112 3.86 -13.78 -7.52
C LYS A 112 4.02 -15.19 -6.95
N GLU A 113 3.81 -15.40 -5.65
CA GLU A 113 3.83 -16.72 -5.05
C GLU A 113 2.43 -17.33 -5.02
N LEU A 114 2.28 -18.55 -5.55
CA LEU A 114 1.02 -19.29 -5.51
C LEU A 114 0.69 -19.67 -4.06
N ILE A 115 -0.48 -19.25 -3.58
CA ILE A 115 -0.95 -19.57 -2.23
C ILE A 115 -2.15 -20.50 -2.27
N ARG A 116 -2.27 -21.35 -1.24
CA ARG A 116 -3.44 -22.22 -1.06
C ARG A 116 -4.54 -21.45 -0.33
N VAL A 117 -5.64 -21.20 -1.03
CA VAL A 117 -6.82 -20.50 -0.49
C VAL A 117 -8.09 -21.33 -0.71
N ALA A 118 -9.24 -20.81 -0.29
CA ALA A 118 -10.53 -21.42 -0.59
C ALA A 118 -10.73 -21.61 -2.11
N ASN A 119 -11.30 -22.75 -2.50
CA ASN A 119 -11.57 -23.10 -3.90
C ASN A 119 -12.74 -22.29 -4.52
N LYS A 120 -13.15 -21.19 -3.89
CA LYS A 120 -14.26 -20.35 -4.33
C LYS A 120 -13.82 -18.89 -4.30
N LEU A 121 -14.11 -18.17 -5.38
CA LEU A 121 -13.92 -16.73 -5.48
C LEU A 121 -14.64 -16.01 -4.33
N GLN A 122 -13.93 -15.11 -3.65
CA GLN A 122 -14.41 -14.33 -2.51
C GLN A 122 -14.47 -12.84 -2.87
N HIS A 123 -15.10 -12.04 -2.00
CA HIS A 123 -15.02 -10.59 -2.10
C HIS A 123 -13.58 -10.09 -1.98
N LYS A 124 -13.22 -8.98 -2.65
CA LYS A 124 -11.87 -8.40 -2.66
C LYS A 124 -11.24 -8.26 -1.26
N GLN A 125 -12.06 -7.96 -0.26
CA GLN A 125 -11.62 -7.83 1.14
C GLN A 125 -10.88 -9.08 1.65
N TYR A 126 -11.32 -10.28 1.29
CA TYR A 126 -10.64 -11.52 1.67
C TYR A 126 -9.18 -11.55 1.19
N TYR A 127 -8.93 -11.07 -0.03
CA TYR A 127 -7.59 -11.05 -0.60
C TYR A 127 -6.74 -9.91 -0.05
N ILE A 128 -7.35 -8.78 0.28
CA ILE A 128 -6.68 -7.68 1.00
C ILE A 128 -6.22 -8.18 2.38
N ASP A 129 -7.08 -8.95 3.06
CA ASP A 129 -6.81 -9.48 4.40
C ASP A 129 -5.66 -10.50 4.42
N LEU A 130 -5.27 -11.08 3.28
CA LEU A 130 -4.10 -11.95 3.19
C LEU A 130 -2.78 -11.23 3.54
N PHE A 131 -2.76 -9.90 3.45
CA PHE A 131 -1.60 -9.08 3.83
C PHE A 131 -1.65 -8.58 5.27
N LYS A 132 -2.72 -8.86 6.01
CA LYS A 132 -2.81 -8.48 7.42
C LYS A 132 -1.96 -9.43 8.26
N GLU A 133 -1.12 -8.87 9.12
CA GLU A 133 -0.42 -9.65 10.13
C GLU A 133 -1.38 -9.99 11.27
N ASN A 134 -1.61 -11.29 11.49
CA ASN A 134 -2.48 -11.78 12.56
C ASN A 134 -1.85 -11.66 13.96
N TYR A 135 -0.59 -11.22 14.06
CA TYR A 135 0.15 -11.09 15.31
C TYR A 135 0.90 -9.77 15.36
N ILE A 136 0.69 -9.01 16.43
CA ILE A 136 1.43 -7.77 16.71
C ILE A 136 2.57 -8.10 17.66
N ASP A 137 3.82 -7.94 17.19
CA ASP A 137 4.98 -8.03 18.06
C ASP A 137 5.13 -6.75 18.90
N LYS A 138 4.51 -6.77 20.08
CA LYS A 138 4.56 -5.66 21.04
C LYS A 138 5.98 -5.31 21.48
N ASN A 139 6.87 -6.30 21.60
CA ASN A 139 8.26 -6.08 22.03
C ASN A 139 9.05 -5.37 20.93
N LYS A 140 8.83 -5.76 19.67
CA LYS A 140 9.39 -5.07 18.51
C LYS A 140 8.92 -3.62 18.45
N ILE A 141 7.61 -3.36 18.57
CA ILE A 141 7.06 -2.00 18.57
C ILE A 141 7.66 -1.16 19.70
N PHE A 142 7.73 -1.70 20.92
CA PHE A 142 8.33 -0.99 22.06
C PHE A 142 9.81 -0.65 21.80
N THR A 143 10.56 -1.61 21.29
CA THR A 143 12.00 -1.45 21.00
C THR A 143 12.24 -0.39 19.94
N LEU A 144 11.48 -0.44 18.84
CA LEU A 144 11.57 0.55 17.77
C LEU A 144 11.13 1.93 18.25
N THR A 145 10.05 2.03 19.02
CA THR A 145 9.56 3.31 19.57
C THR A 145 10.60 3.95 20.48
N LYS A 146 11.24 3.15 21.35
CA LYS A 146 12.35 3.60 22.19
C LYS A 146 13.52 4.09 21.33
N ARG A 147 13.94 3.31 20.33
CA ARG A 147 15.03 3.66 19.42
C ARG A 147 14.77 4.98 18.69
N ILE A 148 13.56 5.19 18.19
CA ILE A 148 13.13 6.44 17.55
C ILE A 148 13.25 7.62 18.52
N ASN A 149 12.72 7.49 19.74
CA ASN A 149 12.81 8.55 20.73
C ASN A 149 14.26 8.87 21.11
N ASP A 150 15.11 7.85 21.25
CA ASP A 150 16.53 8.01 21.58
C ASP A 150 17.29 8.72 20.43
N LEU A 151 17.05 8.35 19.18
CA LEU A 151 17.59 9.05 18.00
C LEU A 151 17.20 10.53 18.00
N LEU A 152 15.91 10.82 18.16
CA LEU A 152 15.41 12.20 18.17
C LEU A 152 16.01 13.02 19.32
N HIS A 153 16.17 12.42 20.50
CA HIS A 153 16.68 13.12 21.68
C HIS A 153 18.20 13.35 21.67
N PHE A 154 18.96 12.31 21.32
CA PHE A 154 20.43 12.29 21.45
C PHE A 154 21.15 12.62 20.14
N LYS A 155 20.62 12.17 18.99
CA LYS A 155 21.27 12.36 17.68
C LYS A 155 20.78 13.61 16.98
N PHE A 156 19.47 13.87 17.05
CA PHE A 156 18.87 15.05 16.40
C PHE A 156 18.86 16.26 17.33
N GLY A 157 19.00 16.06 18.65
CA GLY A 157 19.03 17.13 19.64
C GLY A 157 17.67 17.75 19.94
N ILE A 158 16.57 17.08 19.62
CA ILE A 158 15.21 17.57 19.88
C ILE A 158 14.87 17.30 21.36
N LYS A 159 15.08 18.30 22.21
CA LYS A 159 14.93 18.16 23.68
C LYS A 159 13.48 18.12 24.16
N ASN A 160 12.58 18.82 23.50
CA ASN A 160 11.16 18.81 23.86
C ASN A 160 10.52 17.45 23.51
N LEU A 161 9.92 16.78 24.50
CA LEU A 161 9.23 15.50 24.31
C LEU A 161 8.06 15.61 23.32
N TYR A 162 7.26 16.67 23.41
CA TYR A 162 6.13 16.89 22.50
C TYR A 162 6.59 17.05 21.06
N HIS A 163 7.72 17.72 20.82
CA HIS A 163 8.28 17.82 19.48
C HIS A 163 8.69 16.45 18.96
N ARG A 164 9.32 15.61 19.78
CA ARG A 164 9.67 14.24 19.37
C ARG A 164 8.42 13.42 19.02
N MET A 165 7.38 13.50 19.85
CA MET A 165 6.11 12.81 19.60
C MET A 165 5.43 13.28 18.30
N ILE A 166 5.36 14.61 18.09
CA ILE A 166 4.79 15.19 16.86
C ILE A 166 5.60 14.76 15.64
N PHE A 167 6.93 14.76 15.74
CA PHE A 167 7.81 14.37 14.65
C PHE A 167 7.63 12.89 14.28
N THR A 168 7.61 12.00 15.27
CA THR A 168 7.35 10.57 15.07
C THR A 168 5.98 10.31 14.48
N ALA A 169 4.92 10.91 15.05
CA ALA A 169 3.55 10.74 14.55
C ALA A 169 3.42 11.23 13.10
N SER A 170 4.02 12.38 12.80
CA SER A 170 4.07 12.97 11.45
C SER A 170 4.76 12.03 10.46
N ALA A 171 5.93 11.49 10.81
CA ALA A 171 6.65 10.55 9.96
C ALA A 171 5.87 9.24 9.73
N LEU A 172 5.24 8.69 10.77
CA LEU A 172 4.41 7.48 10.67
C LEU A 172 3.18 7.70 9.78
N VAL A 173 2.51 8.84 9.90
CA VAL A 173 1.38 9.21 9.03
C VAL A 173 1.85 9.30 7.58
N VAL A 174 2.97 9.95 7.33
CA VAL A 174 3.53 10.08 5.97
C VAL A 174 3.84 8.72 5.37
N GLU A 175 4.48 7.83 6.12
CA GLU A 175 4.75 6.48 5.61
C GLU A 175 3.46 5.69 5.35
N ARG A 176 2.46 5.80 6.23
CA ARG A 176 1.16 5.15 6.05
C ARG A 176 0.45 5.61 4.75
N PHE A 177 0.52 6.89 4.43
CA PHE A 177 -0.15 7.49 3.26
C PHE A 177 0.74 7.58 2.01
N GLY A 178 1.72 6.68 1.88
CA GLY A 178 2.50 6.53 0.63
C GLY A 178 3.59 7.59 0.44
N GLY A 179 4.10 8.17 1.52
CA GLY A 179 5.19 9.14 1.51
C GLY A 179 6.50 8.60 0.93
N ASN A 180 6.72 7.28 0.98
CA ASN A 180 7.92 6.60 0.51
C ASN A 180 9.19 7.24 1.11
N LEU A 181 9.32 7.18 2.44
CA LEU A 181 10.46 7.75 3.16
C LEU A 181 11.78 7.05 2.80
N GLU A 182 11.72 5.84 2.24
CA GLU A 182 12.89 5.12 1.74
C GLU A 182 13.60 5.88 0.61
N ALA A 183 12.84 6.53 -0.29
CA ALA A 183 13.37 7.25 -1.45
C ALA A 183 14.12 8.55 -1.10
N ILE A 184 14.06 8.99 0.15
CA ILE A 184 14.72 10.21 0.65
C ILE A 184 15.88 9.91 1.60
N LYS A 185 16.27 8.63 1.72
CA LYS A 185 17.55 8.27 2.33
C LYS A 185 18.70 8.96 1.60
N ASP A 186 19.76 9.26 2.35
CA ASP A 186 20.98 9.92 1.85
C ASP A 186 20.83 11.36 1.34
N ASN A 187 19.64 11.98 1.50
CA ASN A 187 19.38 13.33 1.03
C ASN A 187 19.54 14.43 2.10
N GLY A 188 19.96 14.10 3.32
CA GLY A 188 20.08 15.06 4.43
C GLY A 188 18.77 15.36 5.16
N TYR A 189 18.85 16.16 6.23
CA TYR A 189 17.71 16.40 7.13
C TYR A 189 16.63 17.29 6.52
N GLU A 190 17.01 18.36 5.82
CA GLU A 190 16.06 19.32 5.24
C GLU A 190 15.15 18.66 4.19
N PRO A 191 15.67 17.92 3.19
CA PRO A 191 14.80 17.21 2.24
C PRO A 191 13.89 16.19 2.91
N PHE A 192 14.39 15.51 3.95
CA PHE A 192 13.61 14.60 4.76
C PHE A 192 12.44 15.29 5.48
N ARG A 193 12.71 16.38 6.20
CA ARG A 193 11.71 17.20 6.91
C ARG A 193 10.68 17.79 5.94
N ASN A 194 11.11 18.32 4.81
CA ASN A 194 10.23 18.93 3.82
C ASN A 194 9.32 17.89 3.17
N LYS A 195 9.83 16.69 2.86
CA LYS A 195 8.99 15.59 2.35
C LYS A 195 7.89 15.21 3.33
N ILE A 196 8.16 15.17 4.63
CA ILE A 196 7.16 14.90 5.65
C ILE A 196 6.10 16.01 5.67
N TYR A 197 6.55 17.27 5.73
CA TYR A 197 5.66 18.43 5.74
C TYR A 197 4.74 18.47 4.52
N ASP A 198 5.29 18.33 3.30
CA ASP A 198 4.54 18.39 2.05
C ASP A 198 3.52 17.26 1.96
N THR A 199 3.91 16.05 2.38
CA THR A 199 3.03 14.90 2.36
C THR A 199 1.89 15.04 3.36
N LEU A 200 2.16 15.54 4.58
CA LEU A 200 1.12 15.86 5.57
C LEU A 200 0.18 16.97 5.08
N ALA A 201 0.74 18.04 4.52
CA ALA A 201 -0.05 19.15 4.01
C ALA A 201 -1.01 18.70 2.90
N LYS A 202 -0.55 17.79 2.03
CA LYS A 202 -1.35 17.22 0.94
C LYS A 202 -2.37 16.19 1.44
N SER A 203 -1.96 15.24 2.29
CA SER A 203 -2.86 14.20 2.79
C SER A 203 -3.98 14.75 3.67
N LEU A 204 -3.72 15.87 4.34
CA LEU A 204 -4.69 16.55 5.20
C LEU A 204 -5.44 17.69 4.50
N GLN A 205 -5.22 17.94 3.21
CA GLN A 205 -5.80 19.07 2.49
C GLN A 205 -7.33 19.09 2.51
N ASP A 206 -7.97 17.93 2.36
CA ASP A 206 -9.43 17.83 2.42
C ASP A 206 -9.97 17.96 3.85
N HIS A 207 -9.21 17.47 4.84
CA HIS A 207 -9.54 17.61 6.26
C HIS A 207 -9.30 19.04 6.79
N ARG A 208 -8.37 19.82 6.21
CA ARG A 208 -8.12 21.23 6.58
C ARG A 208 -9.36 22.10 6.40
N LYS A 209 -10.19 21.83 5.38
CA LYS A 209 -11.44 22.56 5.15
C LYS A 209 -12.43 22.44 6.32
N GLN A 210 -12.26 21.44 7.19
CA GLN A 210 -13.16 21.15 8.31
C GLN A 210 -12.48 21.28 9.68
N ASN A 211 -11.14 21.29 9.79
CA ASN A 211 -10.44 21.24 11.07
C ASN A 211 -9.19 22.13 11.15
N LEU A 212 -9.34 23.27 11.83
CA LEU A 212 -8.27 24.26 12.08
C LEU A 212 -7.07 23.71 12.87
N LYS A 213 -7.24 22.58 13.60
CA LYS A 213 -6.13 21.99 14.39
C LYS A 213 -5.02 21.41 13.51
N ILE A 214 -5.31 21.14 12.24
CA ILE A 214 -4.34 20.62 11.28
C ILE A 214 -3.29 21.68 10.93
N ASP A 215 -3.71 22.94 10.79
CA ASP A 215 -2.78 24.04 10.51
C ASP A 215 -1.83 24.26 11.69
N ILE A 216 -2.34 24.17 12.92
CA ILE A 216 -1.52 24.23 14.14
C ILE A 216 -0.50 23.08 14.18
N LEU A 217 -0.88 21.86 13.80
CA LEU A 217 0.05 20.72 13.76
C LEU A 217 1.20 20.98 12.79
N LEU A 218 0.90 21.50 11.60
CA LEU A 218 1.90 21.80 10.58
C LEU A 218 2.80 22.97 10.98
N GLU A 219 2.25 23.98 11.63
CA GLU A 219 3.00 25.09 12.22
C GLU A 219 3.98 24.55 13.27
N VAL A 220 3.50 23.78 14.26
CA VAL A 220 4.37 23.19 15.29
C VAL A 220 5.41 22.27 14.69
N TYR A 221 5.06 21.43 13.70
CA TYR A 221 6.03 20.57 13.00
C TYR A 221 7.11 21.41 12.32
N SER A 222 6.74 22.54 11.71
CA SER A 222 7.67 23.44 11.03
C SER A 222 8.65 24.12 12.00
N GLU A 223 8.31 24.26 13.27
CA GLU A 223 9.22 24.83 14.27
C GLU A 223 10.25 23.82 14.80
N ILE A 224 10.06 22.52 14.56
CA ILE A 224 11.00 21.49 15.01
C ILE A 224 12.28 21.57 14.18
N LYS A 225 13.40 21.80 14.88
CA LYS A 225 14.74 21.87 14.31
C LYS A 225 15.68 20.87 14.97
N MET A 226 16.62 20.35 14.19
CA MET A 226 17.79 19.67 14.73
C MET A 226 18.72 20.66 15.41
N ASN A 227 19.27 20.26 16.56
CA ASN A 227 20.15 21.09 17.38
C ASN A 227 21.58 20.51 17.48
N ILE A 228 21.92 19.56 16.61
CA ILE A 228 23.21 18.87 16.56
C ILE A 228 23.66 18.83 15.09
N VAL A 229 24.96 18.65 14.86
CA VAL A 229 25.53 18.43 13.52
C VAL A 229 24.84 17.25 12.84
N GLU A 230 24.43 17.46 11.60
CA GLU A 230 23.78 16.45 10.78
C GLU A 230 24.64 15.20 10.62
N ASN A 231 24.04 14.04 10.82
CA ASN A 231 24.63 12.75 10.55
C ASN A 231 23.66 11.92 9.72
N GLN A 232 24.07 11.58 8.50
CA GLN A 232 23.22 10.88 7.54
C GLN A 232 22.86 9.45 7.98
N ASP A 233 23.78 8.75 8.66
CA ASP A 233 23.53 7.39 9.15
C ASP A 233 22.44 7.38 10.23
N ASP A 234 22.44 8.39 11.11
CA ASP A 234 21.41 8.54 12.13
C ASP A 234 20.04 8.86 11.50
N ILE A 235 20.00 9.64 10.41
CA ILE A 235 18.76 9.94 9.64
C ILE A 235 18.24 8.68 8.95
N ASN A 236 19.12 7.95 8.25
CA ASN A 236 18.74 6.70 7.58
C ASN A 236 18.23 5.67 8.59
N THR A 237 18.88 5.58 9.75
CA THR A 237 18.43 4.70 10.84
C THR A 237 17.05 5.11 11.36
N PHE A 238 16.79 6.41 11.49
CA PHE A 238 15.46 6.90 11.87
C PHE A 238 14.40 6.49 10.84
N ILE A 239 14.68 6.69 9.54
CA ILE A 239 13.79 6.31 8.44
C ILE A 239 13.48 4.81 8.50
N ASP A 240 14.49 3.96 8.67
CA ASP A 240 14.31 2.51 8.78
C ASP A 240 13.42 2.12 9.95
N CYS A 241 13.63 2.75 11.12
CA CYS A 241 12.77 2.49 12.28
C CYS A 241 11.32 2.90 12.04
N ILE A 242 11.08 4.01 11.32
CA ILE A 242 9.73 4.47 10.98
C ILE A 242 9.04 3.49 10.03
N ILE A 243 9.72 3.05 8.97
CA ILE A 243 9.19 2.08 8.01
C ILE A 243 8.84 0.77 8.73
N GLU A 244 9.76 0.26 9.55
CA GLU A 244 9.57 -1.00 10.27
C GLU A 244 8.43 -0.94 11.30
N ILE A 245 8.27 0.18 12.02
CA ILE A 245 7.10 0.38 12.89
C ILE A 245 5.83 0.46 12.05
N ALA A 246 5.81 1.25 10.97
CA ALA A 246 4.62 1.44 10.15
C ALA A 246 4.09 0.11 9.60
N GLU A 247 4.98 -0.79 9.20
CA GLU A 247 4.60 -2.16 8.81
C GLU A 247 4.02 -2.96 9.99
N SER A 248 4.63 -2.85 11.18
CA SER A 248 4.24 -3.60 12.38
C SER A 248 2.90 -3.13 13.00
N ILE A 249 2.46 -1.89 12.74
CA ILE A 249 1.20 -1.33 13.29
C ILE A 249 0.00 -1.47 12.33
N ASN A 250 0.20 -1.89 11.08
CA ASN A 250 -0.87 -2.04 10.07
C ASN A 250 -1.71 -3.34 10.26
N SER A 251 -1.98 -3.74 11.51
CA SER A 251 -2.79 -4.91 11.87
C SER A 251 -4.14 -4.48 12.45
N ASP A 252 -5.23 -5.18 12.09
CA ASP A 252 -6.58 -4.96 12.67
C ASP A 252 -6.61 -5.17 14.20
N ASN A 253 -5.60 -5.82 14.77
CA ASN A 253 -5.46 -5.99 16.22
C ASN A 253 -4.92 -4.72 16.92
N TRP A 254 -4.54 -3.69 16.17
CA TRP A 254 -4.14 -2.40 16.70
C TRP A 254 -5.37 -1.55 16.99
N ASN A 255 -6.00 -1.80 18.14
CA ASN A 255 -6.94 -0.87 18.75
C ASN A 255 -6.10 0.24 19.39
N GLY A 256 -5.94 1.35 18.65
CA GLY A 256 -5.04 2.47 18.99
C GLY A 256 -5.06 2.93 20.44
#